data_AF-A0A956YXJ9-F1
#
_entry.id   AF-A0A956YXJ9-F1
#
_cell.length_a   1.000
_cell.length_b   1.000
_cell.length_c   1.000
_cell.angle_alpha   90.00
_cell.angle_beta   90.00
_cell.angle_gamma   90.00
#
_symmetry.space_group_name_H-M   'P 1'
#
loop_
_entity.id
_entity.type
_entity.pdbx_description
1 polymer ?
#
loop_
_entity_poly.entity_id
_entity_poly.type
_entity_poly.pdbx_seq_one_letter_code
_entity_poly.pdbx_strand_id
1 'polypeptide(L)'
;MAATTQLSGLASAQQARPRRRRALLENIQAYLFLMPAGLLIFLFGIFPVAFAFFVSLHQWRRFPGEYRGLAHYTTALGELAYVVFFWIAVGALVYGSYIIYRQFKQGVSNLLALLPGVVNTGALLLFVNWFVIILPIILNIPQRIRGQERVQGIFIEELFASLRDPAALEANQWMWLGIVVAVVVSIIWWRLSQRKNGGDALFRMTLATLFIA
;
A
#
# COMPACT_ATOMS: atom_id res chain seq x y z
N MET A 1 -12.38 61.58 22.71
CA MET A 1 -13.38 60.66 22.13
C MET A 1 -12.84 59.94 20.87
N ALA A 2 -11.56 59.52 20.86
CA ALA A 2 -10.88 58.98 19.66
C ALA A 2 -10.10 57.67 19.91
N ALA A 3 -10.16 57.10 21.12
CA ALA A 3 -9.36 55.92 21.50
C ALA A 3 -10.12 54.58 21.34
N THR A 4 -11.45 54.61 21.20
CA THR A 4 -12.29 53.40 21.15
C THR A 4 -12.43 52.79 19.75
N THR A 5 -12.08 53.53 18.69
CA THR A 5 -12.24 53.06 17.29
C THR A 5 -11.05 52.26 16.77
N GLN A 6 -9.89 52.34 17.41
CA GLN A 6 -8.69 51.60 16.97
C GLN A 6 -8.59 50.17 17.55
N LEU A 7 -9.22 49.91 18.71
CA LEU A 7 -9.20 48.58 19.34
C LEU A 7 -10.14 47.57 18.64
N SER A 8 -11.16 48.02 17.93
CA SER A 8 -12.09 47.17 17.16
C SER A 8 -11.50 46.69 15.82
N GLY A 9 -10.51 47.41 15.27
CA GLY A 9 -9.79 47.03 14.04
C GLY A 9 -8.73 45.95 14.25
N LEU A 10 -8.16 45.83 15.45
CA LEU A 10 -7.15 44.81 15.78
C LEU A 10 -7.78 43.46 16.14
N ALA A 11 -9.04 43.44 16.63
CA ALA A 11 -9.76 42.22 16.97
C ALA A 11 -10.30 41.46 15.73
N SER A 12 -10.55 42.16 14.63
CA SER A 12 -11.07 41.57 13.37
C SER A 12 -9.96 41.01 12.47
N ALA A 13 -8.70 41.40 12.67
CA ALA A 13 -7.54 40.90 11.92
C ALA A 13 -7.05 39.51 12.39
N GLN A 14 -7.52 38.99 13.52
CA GLN A 14 -7.05 37.71 14.10
C GLN A 14 -7.89 36.48 13.72
N GLN A 15 -8.98 36.62 12.96
CA GLN A 15 -9.92 35.52 12.68
C GLN A 15 -9.87 34.96 11.25
N ALA A 16 -8.78 35.20 10.50
CA ALA A 16 -8.54 34.50 9.25
C ALA A 16 -7.60 33.28 9.46
N ARG A 17 -7.97 32.35 10.36
CA ARG A 17 -7.34 31.01 10.30
C ARG A 17 -7.66 30.43 8.91
N PRO A 18 -6.66 30.02 8.11
CA PRO A 18 -6.92 29.61 6.73
C PRO A 18 -7.86 28.42 6.74
N ARG A 19 -9.06 28.58 6.15
CA ARG A 19 -10.13 27.57 6.06
C ARG A 19 -9.60 26.17 5.68
N ARG A 20 -8.52 26.12 4.88
CA ARG A 20 -7.82 24.92 4.45
C ARG A 20 -7.15 24.12 5.60
N ARG A 21 -6.53 24.79 6.58
CA ARG A 21 -5.89 24.09 7.73
C ARG A 21 -6.94 23.43 8.61
N ARG A 22 -8.07 24.11 8.80
CA ARG A 22 -9.19 23.57 9.58
C ARG A 22 -9.77 22.32 8.91
N ALA A 23 -10.05 22.39 7.60
CA ALA A 23 -10.52 21.23 6.84
C ALA A 23 -9.54 20.04 6.88
N LEU A 24 -8.23 20.28 6.84
CA LEU A 24 -7.22 19.21 6.97
C LEU A 24 -7.27 18.55 8.35
N LEU A 25 -7.36 19.33 9.42
CA LEU A 25 -7.45 18.79 10.78
C LEU A 25 -8.74 18.00 11.00
N GLU A 26 -9.86 18.50 10.45
CA GLU A 26 -11.15 17.80 10.46
C GLU A 26 -11.06 16.45 9.73
N ASN A 27 -10.40 16.40 8.55
CA ASN A 27 -10.17 15.15 7.82
C ASN A 27 -9.27 14.17 8.59
N ILE A 28 -8.16 14.66 9.16
CA ILE A 28 -7.26 13.81 9.96
C ILE A 28 -8.00 13.22 11.17
N GLN A 29 -8.82 14.03 11.84
CA GLN A 29 -9.64 13.56 12.96
C GLN A 29 -10.64 12.50 12.52
N ALA A 30 -11.30 12.69 11.36
CA ALA A 30 -12.19 11.69 10.79
C ALA A 30 -11.45 10.37 10.49
N TYR A 31 -10.27 10.41 9.87
CA TYR A 31 -9.49 9.21 9.60
C TYR A 31 -8.98 8.53 10.87
N LEU A 32 -8.55 9.28 11.88
CA LEU A 32 -8.16 8.74 13.19
C LEU A 32 -9.34 8.04 13.89
N PHE A 33 -10.55 8.57 13.76
CA PHE A 33 -11.76 7.95 14.30
C PHE A 33 -12.11 6.64 13.57
N LEU A 34 -11.87 6.57 12.25
CA LEU A 34 -12.07 5.35 11.46
C LEU A 34 -10.95 4.31 11.62
N MET A 35 -9.73 4.75 11.97
CA MET A 35 -8.55 3.90 12.10
C MET A 35 -8.76 2.63 12.94
N PRO A 36 -9.35 2.66 14.16
CA PRO A 36 -9.53 1.43 14.94
C PRO A 36 -10.43 0.41 14.23
N ALA A 37 -11.53 0.84 13.59
CA ALA A 37 -12.37 -0.04 12.80
C ALA A 37 -11.63 -0.56 11.55
N GLY A 38 -10.85 0.30 10.89
CA GLY A 38 -10.00 -0.08 9.77
C GLY A 38 -8.94 -1.13 10.15
N LEU A 39 -8.33 -1.00 11.33
CA LEU A 39 -7.38 -1.99 11.87
C LEU A 39 -8.05 -3.34 12.13
N LEU A 40 -9.27 -3.35 12.66
CA LEU A 40 -10.02 -4.60 12.85
C LEU A 40 -10.35 -5.26 11.50
N ILE A 41 -10.82 -4.50 10.52
CA ILE A 41 -11.08 -5.00 9.16
C ILE A 41 -9.79 -5.53 8.52
N PHE A 42 -8.67 -4.84 8.71
CA PHE A 42 -7.39 -5.31 8.21
C PHE A 42 -6.98 -6.62 8.90
N LEU A 43 -6.93 -6.65 10.23
CA LEU A 43 -6.41 -7.79 11.00
C LEU A 43 -7.27 -9.05 10.87
N PHE A 44 -8.60 -8.90 10.80
CA PHE A 44 -9.54 -10.02 10.75
C PHE A 44 -10.17 -10.26 9.37
N GLY A 45 -10.06 -9.32 8.43
CA GLY A 45 -10.63 -9.43 7.09
C GLY A 45 -9.55 -9.57 6.01
N ILE A 46 -8.80 -8.50 5.75
CA ILE A 46 -7.87 -8.44 4.62
C ILE A 46 -6.63 -9.33 4.87
N PHE A 47 -6.03 -9.24 6.06
CA PHE A 47 -4.81 -9.97 6.40
C PHE A 47 -4.99 -11.49 6.33
N PRO A 48 -6.06 -12.11 6.89
CA PRO A 48 -6.25 -13.56 6.79
C PRO A 48 -6.42 -14.05 5.35
N VAL A 49 -7.09 -13.27 4.48
CA VAL A 49 -7.26 -13.61 3.06
C VAL A 49 -5.92 -13.55 2.33
N ALA A 50 -5.16 -12.48 2.51
CA ALA A 50 -3.83 -12.34 1.92
C ALA A 50 -2.86 -13.43 2.43
N PHE A 51 -2.92 -13.75 3.72
CA PHE A 51 -2.14 -14.81 4.33
C PHE A 51 -2.51 -16.19 3.78
N ALA A 52 -3.80 -16.51 3.63
CA ALA A 52 -4.25 -17.76 3.02
C ALA A 52 -3.78 -17.90 1.57
N PHE A 53 -3.80 -16.81 0.80
CA PHE A 53 -3.25 -16.78 -0.56
C PHE A 53 -1.73 -16.96 -0.56
N PHE A 54 -1.00 -16.35 0.38
CA PHE A 54 0.44 -16.59 0.52
C PHE A 54 0.74 -18.08 0.81
N VAL A 55 0.00 -18.68 1.75
CA VAL A 55 0.13 -20.10 2.11
C VAL A 55 -0.18 -21.01 0.91
N SER A 56 -1.18 -20.68 0.09
CA SER A 56 -1.54 -21.48 -1.08
C SER A 56 -0.49 -21.50 -2.19
N LEU A 57 0.43 -20.55 -2.19
CA LEU A 57 1.57 -20.50 -3.13
C LEU A 57 2.83 -21.19 -2.59
N HIS A 58 2.85 -21.55 -1.31
CA HIS A 58 4.00 -22.16 -0.65
C HIS A 58 3.73 -23.60 -0.28
N GLN A 59 4.79 -24.38 -0.11
CA GLN A 59 4.67 -25.67 0.54
C GLN A 59 4.49 -25.47 2.04
N TRP A 60 3.29 -25.72 2.56
CA TRP A 60 3.01 -25.60 3.98
C TRP A 60 2.95 -26.96 4.67
N ARG A 61 3.79 -27.15 5.71
CA ARG A 61 3.69 -28.30 6.64
C ARG A 61 3.40 -27.77 8.04
N ARG A 62 4.42 -27.71 8.89
CA ARG A 62 4.37 -27.03 10.20
C ARG A 62 4.93 -25.60 10.15
N PHE A 63 5.76 -25.33 9.16
CA PHE A 63 6.51 -24.09 8.95
C PHE A 63 6.50 -23.73 7.46
N PRO A 64 6.71 -22.45 7.10
CA PRO A 64 6.81 -22.03 5.71
C PRO A 64 7.96 -22.78 5.02
N GLY A 65 7.61 -23.52 3.96
CA GLY A 65 8.56 -24.20 3.07
C GLY A 65 8.81 -23.38 1.80
N GLU A 66 9.31 -24.07 0.76
CA GLU A 66 9.65 -23.45 -0.53
C GLU A 66 8.44 -22.88 -1.26
N TYR A 67 8.66 -21.82 -2.04
CA TYR A 67 7.69 -21.29 -2.98
C TYR A 67 7.44 -22.30 -4.10
N ARG A 68 6.18 -22.70 -4.31
CA ARG A 68 5.76 -23.65 -5.34
C ARG A 68 4.84 -23.05 -6.40
N GLY A 69 4.53 -21.75 -6.28
CA GLY A 69 3.66 -21.04 -7.21
C GLY A 69 2.32 -21.74 -7.36
N LEU A 70 1.93 -22.02 -8.61
CA LEU A 70 0.62 -22.57 -8.93
C LEU A 70 0.52 -24.10 -8.81
N ALA A 71 1.56 -24.78 -8.34
CA ALA A 71 1.61 -26.25 -8.31
C ALA A 71 0.40 -26.89 -7.59
N HIS A 72 -0.02 -26.32 -6.45
CA HIS A 72 -1.19 -26.81 -5.71
C HIS A 72 -2.49 -26.67 -6.52
N TYR A 73 -2.62 -25.59 -7.29
CA TYR A 73 -3.78 -25.36 -8.16
C TYR A 73 -3.77 -26.32 -9.34
N THR A 74 -2.62 -26.59 -9.96
CA THR A 74 -2.52 -27.56 -11.05
C THR A 74 -2.76 -28.99 -10.56
N THR A 75 -2.38 -29.33 -9.33
CA THR A 75 -2.72 -30.64 -8.74
C THR A 75 -4.22 -30.78 -8.48
N ALA A 76 -4.90 -29.70 -8.10
CA ALA A 76 -6.33 -29.73 -7.79
C ALA A 76 -7.25 -29.61 -9.02
N LEU A 77 -6.87 -28.78 -10.00
CA LEU A 77 -7.70 -28.39 -11.15
C LEU A 77 -7.16 -28.88 -12.50
N GLY A 78 -5.96 -29.48 -12.53
CA GLY A 78 -5.28 -29.85 -13.77
C GLY A 78 -4.97 -28.63 -14.65
N GLU A 79 -5.02 -28.83 -15.97
CA GLU A 79 -4.78 -27.77 -16.97
C GLU A 79 -5.78 -26.60 -16.89
N LEU A 80 -6.96 -26.81 -16.29
CA LEU A 80 -7.95 -25.75 -16.09
C LEU A 80 -7.40 -24.61 -15.23
N ALA A 81 -6.47 -24.89 -14.30
CA ALA A 81 -5.82 -23.85 -13.51
C ALA A 81 -5.16 -22.80 -14.42
N TYR A 82 -4.37 -23.22 -15.40
CA TYR A 82 -3.69 -22.31 -16.31
C TYR A 82 -4.69 -21.49 -17.13
N VAL A 83 -5.76 -22.10 -17.62
CA VAL A 83 -6.81 -21.40 -18.38
C VAL A 83 -7.47 -20.31 -17.52
N VAL A 84 -7.81 -20.62 -16.26
CA VAL A 84 -8.43 -19.65 -15.35
C VAL A 84 -7.48 -18.49 -15.04
N PHE A 85 -6.23 -18.78 -14.66
CA PHE A 85 -5.24 -17.73 -14.38
C PHE A 85 -4.91 -16.89 -15.61
N PHE A 86 -4.87 -17.50 -16.80
CA PHE A 86 -4.71 -16.79 -18.06
C PHE A 86 -5.85 -15.79 -18.28
N TRP A 87 -7.11 -16.20 -18.13
CA TRP A 87 -8.25 -15.30 -18.31
C TRP A 87 -8.34 -14.22 -17.23
N ILE A 88 -7.93 -14.51 -15.99
CA ILE A 88 -7.82 -13.49 -14.94
C ILE A 88 -6.78 -12.44 -15.33
N ALA A 89 -5.59 -12.87 -15.78
CA ALA A 89 -4.52 -11.97 -16.20
C ALA A 89 -4.94 -11.11 -17.42
N VAL A 90 -5.55 -11.73 -18.44
CA VAL A 90 -6.09 -11.01 -19.60
C VAL A 90 -7.19 -10.03 -19.17
N GLY A 91 -8.09 -10.45 -18.28
CA GLY A 91 -9.16 -9.60 -17.75
C GLY A 91 -8.61 -8.37 -17.01
N ALA A 92 -7.59 -8.56 -16.17
CA ALA A 92 -6.90 -7.49 -15.47
C ALA A 92 -6.24 -6.51 -16.46
N LEU A 93 -5.48 -7.02 -17.43
CA LEU A 93 -4.82 -6.21 -18.45
C LEU A 93 -5.81 -5.40 -19.28
N VAL A 94 -6.90 -6.03 -19.73
CA VAL A 94 -7.97 -5.36 -20.50
C VAL A 94 -8.64 -4.28 -19.65
N TYR A 95 -8.94 -4.58 -18.38
CA TYR A 95 -9.58 -3.61 -17.49
C TYR A 95 -8.68 -2.41 -17.18
N GLY A 96 -7.40 -2.64 -16.89
CA GLY A 96 -6.41 -1.58 -16.71
C GLY A 96 -6.26 -0.71 -17.97
N SER A 97 -6.13 -1.35 -19.14
CA SER A 97 -6.06 -0.68 -20.44
C SER A 97 -7.32 0.13 -20.75
N TYR A 98 -8.50 -0.37 -20.38
CA TYR A 98 -9.77 0.32 -20.55
C TYR A 98 -9.85 1.60 -19.71
N ILE A 99 -9.36 1.59 -18.47
CA ILE A 99 -9.31 2.79 -17.61
C ILE A 99 -8.42 3.86 -18.27
N ILE A 100 -7.25 3.46 -18.78
CA ILE A 100 -6.33 4.36 -19.48
C ILE A 100 -7.01 4.94 -20.72
N TYR A 101 -7.54 4.09 -21.60
CA TYR A 101 -8.23 4.52 -22.82
C TYR A 101 -9.36 5.51 -22.54
N ARG A 102 -10.20 5.22 -21.54
CA ARG A 102 -11.30 6.10 -21.14
C ARG A 102 -10.80 7.47 -20.68
N GLN A 103 -9.70 7.53 -19.93
CA GLN A 103 -9.14 8.78 -19.42
C GLN A 103 -8.53 9.65 -20.54
N PHE A 104 -7.86 9.03 -21.52
CA PHE A 104 -7.37 9.72 -22.71
C PHE A 104 -8.51 10.26 -23.57
N LYS A 105 -9.55 9.43 -23.82
CA LYS A 105 -10.72 9.84 -24.61
C LYS A 105 -11.50 11.00 -23.97
N GLN A 106 -11.50 11.09 -22.65
CA GLN A 106 -12.15 12.18 -21.92
C GLN A 106 -11.29 13.46 -21.83
N GLY A 107 -10.07 13.49 -22.40
CA GLY A 107 -9.16 14.64 -22.33
C GLY A 107 -8.68 14.98 -20.91
N VAL A 108 -8.88 14.04 -19.96
CA VAL A 108 -8.57 14.23 -18.55
C VAL A 108 -7.07 14.09 -18.31
N SER A 109 -6.37 13.32 -19.16
CA SER A 109 -5.05 12.79 -18.89
C SER A 109 -4.15 12.72 -20.13
N ASN A 110 -2.86 12.99 -19.93
CA ASN A 110 -1.80 12.79 -20.92
C ASN A 110 -0.93 11.58 -20.52
N LEU A 111 -0.02 11.13 -21.39
CA LEU A 111 0.97 10.08 -21.09
C LEU A 111 1.74 10.34 -19.78
N LEU A 112 2.11 11.59 -19.51
CA LEU A 112 2.81 11.97 -18.28
C LEU A 112 2.01 11.69 -16.99
N ALA A 113 0.68 11.60 -17.07
CA ALA A 113 -0.15 11.29 -15.91
C ALA A 113 -0.10 9.81 -15.50
N LEU A 114 0.45 8.94 -16.35
CA LEU A 114 0.73 7.55 -15.97
C LEU A 114 1.91 7.45 -15.01
N LEU A 115 2.85 8.41 -15.03
CA LEU A 115 4.05 8.40 -14.16
C LEU A 115 3.72 8.21 -12.67
N PRO A 116 2.87 9.05 -12.03
CA PRO A 116 2.51 8.81 -10.63
C PRO A 116 1.84 7.45 -10.43
N GLY A 117 1.05 6.97 -11.39
CA GLY A 117 0.45 5.64 -11.33
C GLY A 117 1.48 4.52 -11.31
N VAL A 118 2.40 4.51 -12.28
CA VAL A 118 3.49 3.52 -12.40
C VAL A 118 4.37 3.53 -11.16
N VAL A 119 4.73 4.72 -10.66
CA VAL A 119 5.57 4.84 -9.46
C VAL A 119 4.84 4.32 -8.23
N ASN A 120 3.55 4.64 -8.06
CA ASN A 120 2.75 4.13 -6.95
C ASN A 120 2.60 2.59 -7.02
N THR A 121 2.34 2.04 -8.21
CA THR A 121 2.30 0.58 -8.43
C THR A 121 3.65 -0.06 -8.11
N GLY A 122 4.76 0.52 -8.58
CA GLY A 122 6.11 0.04 -8.27
C GLY A 122 6.40 0.03 -6.77
N ALA A 123 6.04 1.10 -6.06
CA ALA A 123 6.18 1.15 -4.60
C ALA A 123 5.35 0.07 -3.89
N LEU A 124 4.13 -0.19 -4.36
CA LEU A 124 3.29 -1.27 -3.84
C LEU A 124 3.91 -2.65 -4.09
N LEU A 125 4.45 -2.90 -5.29
CA LEU A 125 5.13 -4.15 -5.61
C LEU A 125 6.38 -4.38 -4.75
N LEU A 126 7.16 -3.32 -4.50
CA LEU A 126 8.32 -3.39 -3.60
C LEU A 126 7.89 -3.66 -2.15
N PHE A 127 6.79 -3.08 -1.69
CA PHE A 127 6.20 -3.41 -0.39
C PHE A 127 5.75 -4.87 -0.32
N VAL A 128 5.05 -5.36 -1.34
CA VAL A 128 4.62 -6.77 -1.42
C VAL A 128 5.83 -7.70 -1.44
N ASN A 129 6.88 -7.35 -2.19
CA ASN A 129 8.13 -8.12 -2.24
C ASN A 129 8.81 -8.21 -0.86
N TRP A 130 9.01 -7.07 -0.18
CA TRP A 130 9.54 -7.05 1.18
C TRP A 130 8.68 -7.86 2.15
N PHE A 131 7.35 -7.73 2.06
CA PHE A 131 6.42 -8.47 2.89
C PHE A 131 6.53 -9.99 2.67
N VAL A 132 6.60 -10.44 1.41
CA VAL A 132 6.76 -11.85 1.04
C VAL A 132 8.10 -12.41 1.53
N ILE A 133 9.16 -11.61 1.57
CA ILE A 133 10.48 -12.01 2.09
C ILE A 133 10.49 -12.10 3.61
N ILE A 134 9.94 -11.10 4.31
CA ILE A 134 10.02 -11.02 5.78
C ILE A 134 9.08 -11.99 6.49
N LEU A 135 7.93 -12.28 5.89
CA LEU A 135 6.90 -13.15 6.45
C LEU A 135 7.43 -14.55 6.81
N PRO A 136 8.08 -15.33 5.91
CA PRO A 136 8.62 -16.63 6.26
C PRO A 136 9.73 -16.56 7.31
N ILE A 137 10.53 -15.49 7.33
CA ILE A 137 11.60 -15.28 8.33
C ILE A 137 10.98 -15.16 9.73
N ILE A 138 9.92 -14.36 9.88
CA ILE A 138 9.19 -14.20 11.14
C ILE A 138 8.48 -15.49 11.53
N LEU A 139 7.83 -16.16 10.59
CA LEU A 139 7.10 -17.40 10.86
C LEU A 139 8.01 -18.58 11.24
N ASN A 140 9.30 -18.49 10.94
CA ASN A 140 10.32 -19.46 11.35
C ASN A 140 10.93 -19.17 12.74
N ILE A 141 10.53 -18.10 13.45
CA ILE A 141 10.96 -17.85 14.84
C ILE A 141 10.82 -19.09 15.74
N PRO A 142 9.71 -19.87 15.71
CA PRO A 142 9.57 -21.01 16.59
C PRO A 142 10.61 -22.11 16.35
N GLN A 143 11.22 -22.16 15.15
CA GLN A 143 12.34 -23.07 14.87
C GLN A 143 13.64 -22.57 15.49
N ARG A 144 13.90 -21.25 15.48
CA ARG A 144 15.13 -20.65 16.00
C ARG A 144 15.22 -20.71 17.51
N ILE A 145 14.09 -20.55 18.20
CA ILE A 145 14.01 -20.67 19.67
C ILE A 145 14.01 -22.13 20.15
N ARG A 146 13.92 -23.11 19.23
CA ARG A 146 13.82 -24.52 19.62
C ARG A 146 15.18 -25.00 20.14
N GLY A 147 15.21 -25.45 21.39
CA GLY A 147 16.44 -25.90 22.04
C GLY A 147 17.22 -24.77 22.74
N GLN A 148 16.72 -23.54 22.69
CA GLN A 148 17.20 -22.45 23.54
C GLN A 148 16.53 -22.52 24.92
N GLU A 149 17.17 -21.94 25.93
CA GLU A 149 16.57 -21.76 27.26
C GLU A 149 15.30 -20.93 27.15
N ARG A 150 14.23 -21.29 27.89
CA ARG A 150 12.95 -20.56 27.82
C ARG A 150 12.99 -19.33 28.72
N VAL A 151 13.59 -18.26 28.23
CA VAL A 151 13.63 -16.95 28.90
C VAL A 151 12.50 -16.06 28.40
N GLN A 152 11.96 -15.22 29.29
CA GLN A 152 10.97 -14.22 28.93
C GLN A 152 11.57 -13.21 27.93
N GLY A 153 10.89 -12.96 26.82
CA GLY A 153 11.29 -11.95 25.84
C GLY A 153 12.07 -12.46 24.62
N ILE A 154 12.53 -13.71 24.61
CA ILE A 154 13.28 -14.30 23.48
C ILE A 154 12.53 -14.15 22.16
N PHE A 155 11.21 -14.34 22.15
CA PHE A 155 10.41 -14.17 20.94
C PHE A 155 10.50 -12.73 20.37
N ILE A 156 10.49 -11.71 21.23
CA ILE A 156 10.56 -10.31 20.82
C ILE A 156 11.95 -9.99 20.28
N GLU A 157 13.00 -10.53 20.91
CA GLU A 157 14.37 -10.41 20.41
C GLU A 157 14.52 -11.02 19.02
N GLU A 158 14.03 -12.25 18.83
CA GLU A 158 14.02 -12.94 17.54
C GLU A 158 13.15 -12.25 16.48
N LEU A 159 12.06 -11.60 16.89
CA LEU A 159 11.22 -10.79 16.02
C LEU A 159 12.01 -9.58 15.50
N PHE A 160 12.68 -8.83 16.37
CA PHE A 160 13.52 -7.70 15.95
C PHE A 160 14.76 -8.14 15.18
N ALA A 161 15.33 -9.31 15.48
CA ALA A 161 16.40 -9.92 14.70
C ALA A 161 15.93 -10.23 13.27
N SER A 162 14.69 -10.73 13.11
CA SER A 162 14.10 -10.99 11.78
C SER A 162 13.98 -9.73 10.92
N LEU A 163 13.72 -8.57 11.53
CA LEU A 163 13.67 -7.28 10.81
C LEU A 163 15.05 -6.83 10.32
N ARG A 164 16.13 -7.40 10.88
CA ARG A 164 17.53 -7.10 10.56
C ARG A 164 18.19 -8.19 9.73
N ASP A 165 17.44 -9.19 9.30
CA ASP A 165 17.94 -10.21 8.38
C ASP A 165 18.44 -9.57 7.07
N PRO A 166 19.59 -9.97 6.50
CA PRO A 166 20.14 -9.35 5.30
C PRO A 166 19.15 -9.29 4.12
N ALA A 167 18.38 -10.36 3.90
CA ALA A 167 17.41 -10.41 2.81
C ALA A 167 16.23 -9.47 3.05
N ALA A 168 15.77 -9.40 4.30
CA ALA A 168 14.71 -8.47 4.70
C ALA A 168 15.18 -7.02 4.61
N LEU A 169 16.42 -6.72 5.01
CA LEU A 169 16.99 -5.37 4.97
C LEU A 169 17.19 -4.86 3.55
N GLU A 170 17.69 -5.70 2.64
CA GLU A 170 17.85 -5.33 1.23
C GLU A 170 16.50 -4.96 0.61
N ALA A 171 15.49 -5.82 0.77
CA ALA A 171 14.14 -5.55 0.27
C ALA A 171 13.48 -4.33 0.95
N ASN A 172 13.74 -4.13 2.25
CA ASN A 172 13.23 -2.99 3.01
C ASN A 172 13.75 -1.66 2.46
N GLN A 173 15.04 -1.59 2.11
CA GLN A 173 15.63 -0.37 1.55
C GLN A 173 14.97 0.02 0.23
N TRP A 174 14.79 -0.94 -0.69
CA TRP A 174 14.10 -0.71 -1.96
C TRP A 174 12.64 -0.30 -1.75
N MET A 175 11.94 -0.95 -0.83
CA MET A 175 10.57 -0.57 -0.47
C MET A 175 10.49 0.88 0.01
N TRP A 176 11.33 1.30 0.97
CA TRP A 176 11.31 2.67 1.48
C TRP A 176 11.67 3.70 0.41
N LEU A 177 12.67 3.41 -0.42
CA LEU A 177 13.01 4.26 -1.57
C LEU A 177 11.81 4.40 -2.51
N GLY A 178 11.16 3.28 -2.87
CA GLY A 178 9.96 3.26 -3.69
C GLY A 178 8.83 4.10 -3.11
N ILE A 179 8.54 3.95 -1.81
CA ILE A 179 7.50 4.71 -1.10
C ILE A 179 7.83 6.21 -1.10
N VAL A 180 9.06 6.59 -0.80
CA VAL A 180 9.47 8.00 -0.80
C VAL A 180 9.32 8.60 -2.19
N VAL A 181 9.80 7.91 -3.23
CA VAL A 181 9.66 8.36 -4.62
C VAL A 181 8.18 8.46 -5.01
N ALA A 182 7.35 7.49 -4.65
CA ALA A 182 5.90 7.49 -4.91
C ALA A 182 5.18 8.67 -4.25
N VAL A 183 5.49 8.95 -2.98
CA VAL A 183 4.92 10.08 -2.25
C VAL A 183 5.37 11.41 -2.87
N VAL A 184 6.66 11.57 -3.16
CA VAL A 184 7.21 12.80 -3.76
C VAL A 184 6.59 13.05 -5.14
N VAL A 185 6.58 12.05 -6.03
CA VAL A 185 6.00 12.16 -7.38
C VAL A 185 4.50 12.44 -7.29
N SER A 186 3.77 11.78 -6.39
CA SER A 186 2.34 12.01 -6.18
C SER A 186 2.04 13.41 -5.65
N ILE A 187 2.85 13.94 -4.73
CA ILE A 187 2.71 15.32 -4.21
C ILE A 187 3.02 16.33 -5.31
N ILE A 188 4.11 16.15 -6.06
CA ILE A 188 4.48 17.02 -7.18
C ILE A 188 3.36 17.03 -8.21
N TRP A 189 2.85 15.86 -8.60
CA TRP A 189 1.74 15.72 -9.54
C TRP A 189 0.49 16.44 -9.03
N TRP A 190 0.08 16.20 -7.78
CA TRP A 190 -1.07 16.86 -7.18
C TRP A 190 -0.93 18.39 -7.16
N ARG A 191 0.27 18.92 -6.86
CA ARG A 191 0.54 20.36 -6.86
C ARG A 191 0.51 20.97 -8.26
N LEU A 192 1.12 20.30 -9.26
CA LEU A 192 1.17 20.78 -10.63
C LEU A 192 -0.19 20.66 -11.33
N SER A 193 -1.00 19.68 -10.95
CA SER A 193 -2.21 19.33 -11.70
C SER A 193 -3.28 20.42 -11.67
N GLN A 194 -3.36 21.30 -10.65
CA GLN A 194 -4.29 22.46 -10.44
C GLN A 194 -5.77 22.34 -10.90
N ARG A 195 -6.17 21.20 -11.45
CA ARG A 195 -7.49 20.87 -11.97
C ARG A 195 -8.34 20.38 -10.81
N LYS A 196 -9.65 20.67 -10.88
CA LYS A 196 -10.66 20.25 -9.88
C LYS A 196 -10.66 18.73 -9.60
N ASN A 197 -10.05 17.89 -10.45
CA ASN A 197 -10.07 16.42 -10.36
C ASN A 197 -8.67 15.76 -10.29
N GLY A 198 -7.61 16.48 -9.89
CA GLY A 198 -6.24 15.92 -9.88
C GLY A 198 -6.06 14.67 -9.03
N GLY A 199 -6.77 14.57 -7.89
CA GLY A 199 -6.74 13.39 -7.02
C GLY A 199 -7.42 12.16 -7.63
N ASP A 200 -8.59 12.34 -8.24
CA ASP A 200 -9.32 11.26 -8.91
C ASP A 200 -8.52 10.70 -10.10
N ALA A 201 -7.85 11.59 -10.84
CA ALA A 201 -6.98 11.18 -11.93
C ALA A 201 -5.80 10.34 -11.44
N LEU A 202 -5.14 10.76 -10.35
CA LEU A 202 -4.04 10.00 -9.75
C LEU A 202 -4.51 8.62 -9.29
N PHE A 203 -5.62 8.54 -8.56
CA PHE A 203 -6.17 7.26 -8.09
C PHE A 203 -6.48 6.30 -9.24
N ARG A 204 -7.15 6.79 -10.29
CA ARG A 204 -7.49 5.98 -11.47
C ARG A 204 -6.25 5.51 -12.23
N MET A 205 -5.22 6.35 -12.33
CA MET A 205 -3.96 5.98 -12.99
C MET A 205 -3.22 4.91 -12.20
N THR A 206 -3.12 5.05 -10.88
CA THR A 206 -2.54 4.01 -10.00
C THR A 206 -3.31 2.70 -10.10
N LEU A 207 -4.65 2.73 -10.10
CA LEU A 207 -5.45 1.53 -10.30
C LEU A 207 -5.19 0.90 -11.66
N ALA A 208 -5.18 1.70 -12.73
CA ALA A 208 -4.97 1.19 -14.08
C ALA A 208 -3.60 0.51 -14.23
N THR A 209 -2.54 1.14 -13.72
CA THR A 209 -1.19 0.57 -13.76
C THR A 209 -1.05 -0.64 -12.86
N LEU A 210 -1.77 -0.69 -11.74
CA LEU A 210 -1.81 -1.87 -10.87
C LEU A 210 -2.47 -3.09 -11.54
N PHE A 211 -3.53 -2.89 -12.34
CA PHE A 211 -4.18 -3.98 -13.07
C PHE A 211 -3.35 -4.50 -14.26
N ILE A 212 -2.37 -3.72 -14.72
CA ILE A 212 -1.49 -4.09 -15.84
C ILE A 212 -0.21 -4.77 -15.35
N ALA A 213 0.25 -4.45 -14.14
CA ALA A 213 1.47 -4.97 -13.54
C ALA A 213 1.31 -6.39 -13.00
#